data_AF-F7PF64-F1
#
_entry.id   AF-F7PF64-F1
#
_cell.length_a   1.000
_cell.length_b   1.000
_cell.length_c   1.000
_cell.angle_alpha   90.00
_cell.angle_beta   90.00
_cell.angle_gamma   90.00
#
_symmetry.space_group_name_H-M   'P 1'
#
loop_
_entity.id
_entity.type
_entity.pdbx_description
1 polymer ?
#
loop_
_entity_poly.entity_id
_entity_poly.type
_entity_poly.pdbx_seq_one_letter_code
_entity_poly.pdbx_strand_id
1 'polypeptide(L)'
;MPSLLERLLVSDTPDEQVDLESRQQNADETLRTAVEQQGYAVEDCSVTGVAVVNEGPDGEPVVVPIARFSLGEDVETPDKDLVWELVGEAASALQVPFDDVFIRHYDIQFTFDGDELFEAETCRRVLLTDALVDQYATDPEFSLSQLRDAVLAADDIDDEIAPVAWGECRDYSQTDDAAIVVGGAAAAAGASASAASCAGAGAAAGGGGGAC
;
A
#
# COMPACT_ATOMS: atom_id res chain seq x y z
N MET A 1 -12.38 27.34 -5.61
CA MET A 1 -12.99 26.07 -5.17
C MET A 1 -12.07 25.55 -4.08
N PRO A 2 -12.56 25.16 -2.89
CA PRO A 2 -11.73 24.55 -1.86
C PRO A 2 -11.11 23.27 -2.41
N SER A 3 -9.87 22.99 -1.99
CA SER A 3 -9.19 21.72 -2.29
C SER A 3 -9.88 20.55 -1.58
N LEU A 4 -9.73 19.33 -2.10
CA LEU A 4 -10.32 18.10 -1.53
C LEU A 4 -9.93 17.93 -0.04
N LEU A 5 -8.67 18.25 0.27
CA LEU A 5 -8.13 18.32 1.64
C LEU A 5 -8.81 19.37 2.52
N GLU A 6 -9.09 20.57 2.01
CA GLU A 6 -9.81 21.61 2.75
C GLU A 6 -11.26 21.21 3.02
N ARG A 7 -11.89 20.38 2.19
CA ARG A 7 -13.27 19.93 2.43
C ARG A 7 -13.36 18.82 3.47
N LEU A 8 -12.40 17.90 3.44
CA LEU A 8 -12.23 16.83 4.44
C LEU A 8 -11.84 17.39 5.82
N LEU A 9 -11.13 18.53 5.87
CA LEU A 9 -10.72 19.16 7.13
C LEU A 9 -11.69 20.24 7.66
N VAL A 10 -12.61 20.77 6.85
CA VAL A 10 -13.48 21.93 7.22
C VAL A 10 -14.96 21.57 7.40
N SER A 11 -15.40 20.34 7.11
CA SER A 11 -16.80 19.95 7.31
C SER A 11 -17.06 19.33 8.69
N ASP A 12 -17.24 20.22 9.66
CA ASP A 12 -17.74 19.99 11.02
C ASP A 12 -19.25 19.59 11.02
N THR A 13 -19.60 18.51 10.30
CA THR A 13 -20.95 17.90 10.32
C THR A 13 -20.84 16.38 10.52
N PRO A 14 -21.40 15.82 11.61
CA PRO A 14 -21.10 14.47 12.10
C PRO A 14 -22.07 13.38 11.62
N ASP A 15 -22.45 13.38 10.35
CA ASP A 15 -23.22 12.28 9.77
C ASP A 15 -22.44 11.72 8.57
N GLU A 16 -21.97 10.47 8.69
CA GLU A 16 -21.41 9.62 7.61
C GLU A 16 -20.01 9.93 7.02
N GLN A 17 -19.12 10.62 7.73
CA GLN A 17 -17.70 10.58 7.35
C GLN A 17 -17.11 9.21 7.74
N VAL A 18 -16.72 8.42 6.73
CA VAL A 18 -16.00 7.15 6.92
C VAL A 18 -14.72 7.44 7.70
N ASP A 19 -14.60 6.94 8.93
CA ASP A 19 -13.43 7.12 9.77
C ASP A 19 -12.27 6.24 9.27
N LEU A 20 -11.64 6.67 8.17
CA LEU A 20 -10.50 5.99 7.54
C LEU A 20 -9.28 5.92 8.47
N GLU A 21 -9.16 6.84 9.41
CA GLU A 21 -8.05 6.87 10.37
C GLU A 21 -8.15 5.69 11.36
N SER A 22 -9.30 5.53 12.01
CA SER A 22 -9.51 4.41 12.93
C SER A 22 -9.43 3.06 12.21
N ARG A 23 -9.91 2.97 10.97
CA ARG A 23 -9.83 1.76 10.14
C ARG A 23 -8.38 1.39 9.83
N GLN A 24 -7.58 2.36 9.42
CA GLN A 24 -6.15 2.16 9.20
C GLN A 24 -5.44 1.67 10.47
N GLN A 25 -5.74 2.27 11.63
CA GLN A 25 -5.15 1.84 12.92
C GLN A 25 -5.54 0.42 13.30
N ASN A 26 -6.83 0.06 13.13
CA ASN A 26 -7.30 -1.30 13.39
C ASN A 26 -6.62 -2.32 12.46
N ALA A 27 -6.46 -1.98 11.17
CA ALA A 27 -5.78 -2.82 10.20
C ALA A 27 -4.28 -2.97 10.53
N ASP A 28 -3.62 -1.88 10.93
CA ASP A 28 -2.22 -1.87 11.36
C ASP A 28 -1.98 -2.77 12.58
N GLU A 29 -2.83 -2.64 13.61
CA GLU A 29 -2.75 -3.47 14.82
C GLU A 29 -2.98 -4.96 14.50
N THR A 30 -3.97 -5.25 13.64
CA THR A 30 -4.28 -6.62 13.20
C THR A 30 -3.11 -7.23 12.43
N LEU A 31 -2.55 -6.49 11.46
CA LEU A 31 -1.42 -6.94 10.65
C LEU A 31 -0.19 -7.20 11.52
N ARG A 32 0.18 -6.22 12.37
CA ARG A 32 1.34 -6.35 13.26
C ARG A 32 1.20 -7.54 14.18
N THR A 33 0.02 -7.72 14.77
CA THR A 33 -0.26 -8.86 15.66
C THR A 33 -0.12 -10.20 14.92
N ALA A 34 -0.64 -10.31 13.70
CA ALA A 34 -0.55 -11.53 12.91
C ALA A 34 0.91 -11.87 12.54
N VAL A 35 1.66 -10.87 12.08
CA VAL A 35 3.06 -11.03 11.68
C VAL A 35 3.95 -11.42 12.86
N GLU A 36 3.77 -10.77 14.02
CA GLU A 36 4.51 -11.07 15.25
C GLU A 36 4.22 -12.48 15.78
N GLN A 37 2.96 -12.92 15.72
CA GLN A 37 2.56 -14.25 16.21
C GLN A 37 3.15 -15.39 15.39
N GLN A 38 3.25 -15.21 14.07
CA GLN A 38 3.80 -16.19 13.14
C GLN A 38 5.33 -16.16 13.12
N GLY A 39 5.94 -15.04 13.57
CA GLY A 39 7.38 -14.89 13.66
C GLY A 39 8.07 -14.80 12.30
N TYR A 40 7.43 -14.11 11.34
CA TYR A 40 8.03 -13.89 10.03
C TYR A 40 9.34 -13.11 10.13
N ALA A 41 10.29 -13.43 9.25
CA ALA A 41 11.57 -12.75 9.15
C ALA A 41 11.41 -11.44 8.35
N VAL A 42 10.73 -10.47 8.93
CA VAL A 42 10.61 -9.10 8.41
C VAL A 42 11.14 -8.12 9.46
N GLU A 43 11.71 -7.01 9.02
CA GLU A 43 12.22 -5.98 9.93
C GLU A 43 11.10 -5.12 10.50
N ASP A 44 10.12 -4.80 9.65
CA ASP A 44 8.96 -4.00 10.02
C ASP A 44 7.74 -4.33 9.15
N CYS A 45 6.56 -4.10 9.71
CA CYS A 45 5.30 -4.17 8.99
C CYS A 45 4.32 -3.09 9.50
N SER A 46 3.62 -2.46 8.57
CA SER A 46 2.57 -1.50 8.91
C SER A 46 1.56 -1.33 7.79
N VAL A 47 0.35 -0.89 8.16
CA VAL A 47 -0.57 -0.30 7.18
C VAL A 47 -0.23 1.19 7.12
N THR A 48 0.50 1.63 6.10
CA THR A 48 1.12 2.97 6.08
C THR A 48 0.13 4.09 5.80
N GLY A 49 -1.02 3.77 5.21
CA GLY A 49 -2.08 4.74 4.96
C GLY A 49 -3.19 4.22 4.10
N VAL A 50 -4.16 5.09 3.87
CA VAL A 50 -5.30 4.86 2.97
C VAL A 50 -5.33 6.00 1.96
N ALA A 51 -5.08 5.70 0.69
CA ALA A 51 -5.18 6.68 -0.37
C ALA A 51 -6.63 6.80 -0.85
N VAL A 52 -7.22 7.99 -0.72
CA VAL A 52 -8.48 8.33 -1.39
C VAL A 52 -8.14 8.75 -2.80
N VAL A 53 -8.58 7.97 -3.80
CA VAL A 53 -8.15 8.11 -5.21
C VAL A 53 -9.27 8.57 -6.14
N ASN A 54 -10.51 8.54 -5.68
CA ASN A 54 -11.66 9.07 -6.40
C ASN A 54 -12.86 9.24 -5.45
N GLU A 55 -13.93 9.82 -5.95
CA GLU A 55 -15.24 9.88 -5.30
C GLU A 55 -16.30 9.18 -6.17
N GLY A 56 -17.21 8.46 -5.53
CA GLY A 56 -18.39 7.87 -6.14
C GLY A 56 -19.41 8.93 -6.57
N PRO A 57 -20.46 8.54 -7.31
CA PRO A 57 -21.48 9.46 -7.80
C PRO A 57 -22.21 10.21 -6.68
N ASP A 58 -22.30 9.60 -5.50
CA ASP A 58 -22.94 10.16 -4.31
C ASP A 58 -21.93 10.78 -3.31
N GLY A 59 -20.66 10.92 -3.71
CA GLY A 59 -19.59 11.51 -2.89
C GLY A 59 -18.87 10.52 -1.97
N GLU A 60 -19.12 9.22 -2.12
CA GLU A 60 -18.48 8.17 -1.32
C GLU A 60 -16.99 8.03 -1.69
N PRO A 61 -16.06 7.91 -0.74
CA PRO A 61 -14.64 7.81 -1.06
C PRO A 61 -14.31 6.47 -1.69
N VAL A 62 -13.59 6.50 -2.81
CA VAL A 62 -12.95 5.33 -3.41
C VAL A 62 -11.51 5.28 -2.93
N VAL A 63 -11.13 4.22 -2.22
CA VAL A 63 -9.88 4.14 -1.48
C VAL A 63 -8.97 2.99 -1.91
N VAL A 64 -7.69 3.12 -1.58
CA VAL A 64 -6.63 2.12 -1.72
C VAL A 64 -5.93 2.01 -0.37
N PRO A 65 -6.20 0.96 0.41
CA PRO A 65 -5.43 0.65 1.61
C PRO A 65 -4.02 0.19 1.22
N ILE A 66 -3.01 0.68 1.95
CA ILE A 66 -1.60 0.42 1.67
C ILE A 66 -0.97 -0.31 2.86
N ALA A 67 -0.57 -1.55 2.66
CA ALA A 67 0.28 -2.30 3.60
C ALA A 67 1.72 -2.28 3.11
N ARG A 68 2.68 -2.15 4.03
CA ARG A 68 4.11 -2.15 3.71
C ARG A 68 4.87 -3.11 4.63
N PHE A 69 5.77 -3.86 4.04
CA PHE A 69 6.72 -4.74 4.72
C PHE A 69 8.15 -4.33 4.39
N SER A 70 8.99 -4.19 5.41
CA SER A 70 10.45 -4.11 5.24
C SER A 70 11.06 -5.49 5.41
N LEU A 71 11.71 -6.02 4.38
CA LEU A 71 12.26 -7.37 4.39
C LEU A 71 13.71 -7.46 4.87
N GLY A 72 14.43 -6.34 4.91
CA GLY A 72 15.86 -6.34 5.20
C GLY A 72 16.68 -5.53 4.21
N GLU A 73 17.63 -4.74 4.72
CA GLU A 73 18.70 -4.14 3.92
C GLU A 73 19.56 -5.20 3.21
N ASP A 74 19.78 -6.36 3.85
CA ASP A 74 20.59 -7.47 3.32
C ASP A 74 19.86 -8.36 2.29
N VAL A 75 18.60 -8.05 1.94
CA VAL A 75 17.78 -8.91 1.07
C VAL A 75 17.81 -8.42 -0.37
N GLU A 76 18.76 -8.89 -1.19
CA GLU A 76 18.83 -8.54 -2.62
C GLU A 76 17.68 -9.17 -3.45
N THR A 77 17.22 -10.36 -3.05
CA THR A 77 16.16 -11.10 -3.74
C THR A 77 15.20 -11.71 -2.71
N PRO A 78 13.99 -11.14 -2.57
CA PRO A 78 12.98 -11.65 -1.66
C PRO A 78 12.59 -13.10 -1.95
N ASP A 79 12.43 -13.89 -0.89
CA ASP A 79 11.78 -15.19 -0.98
C ASP A 79 10.31 -15.00 -1.39
N LYS A 80 9.95 -15.56 -2.54
CA LYS A 80 8.61 -15.42 -3.09
C LYS A 80 7.56 -16.14 -2.25
N ASP A 81 7.91 -17.23 -1.58
CA ASP A 81 6.94 -17.93 -0.75
C ASP A 81 6.62 -17.11 0.50
N LEU A 82 7.64 -16.51 1.13
CA LEU A 82 7.45 -15.55 2.23
C LEU A 82 6.63 -14.33 1.79
N VAL A 83 6.92 -13.74 0.63
CA VAL A 83 6.14 -12.61 0.08
C VAL A 83 4.66 -12.97 0.01
N TRP A 84 4.32 -14.15 -0.50
CA TRP A 84 2.92 -14.56 -0.61
C TRP A 84 2.29 -14.84 0.76
N GLU A 85 3.02 -15.39 1.72
CA GLU A 85 2.55 -15.51 3.11
C GLU A 85 2.18 -14.14 3.68
N LEU A 86 3.05 -13.14 3.53
CA LEU A 86 2.80 -11.76 3.97
C LEU A 86 1.63 -11.10 3.23
N VAL A 87 1.45 -11.40 1.93
CA VAL A 87 0.27 -10.97 1.17
C VAL A 87 -1.03 -11.52 1.78
N GLY A 88 -1.03 -12.79 2.20
CA GLY A 88 -2.19 -13.40 2.86
C GLY A 88 -2.52 -12.74 4.20
N GLU A 89 -1.51 -12.46 5.01
CA GLU A 89 -1.69 -11.75 6.28
C GLU A 89 -2.22 -10.33 6.07
N ALA A 90 -1.67 -9.59 5.09
CA ALA A 90 -2.17 -8.27 4.74
C ALA A 90 -3.62 -8.30 4.22
N ALA A 91 -3.96 -9.23 3.32
CA ALA A 91 -5.32 -9.37 2.80
C ALA A 91 -6.33 -9.64 3.93
N SER A 92 -5.96 -10.52 4.87
CA SER A 92 -6.81 -10.85 6.02
C SER A 92 -6.95 -9.66 6.99
N ALA A 93 -5.87 -8.94 7.25
CA ALA A 93 -5.88 -7.78 8.15
C ALA A 93 -6.65 -6.58 7.57
N LEU A 94 -6.67 -6.43 6.25
CA LEU A 94 -7.32 -5.32 5.56
C LEU A 94 -8.79 -5.57 5.24
N GLN A 95 -9.27 -6.82 5.18
CA GLN A 95 -10.64 -7.08 4.75
C GLN A 95 -11.69 -6.48 5.72
N VAL A 96 -11.63 -6.84 7.01
CA VAL A 96 -12.66 -6.42 7.99
C VAL A 96 -12.72 -4.90 8.19
N PRO A 97 -11.59 -4.17 8.31
CA PRO A 97 -11.64 -2.72 8.51
C PRO A 97 -12.13 -1.92 7.29
N PHE A 98 -12.26 -2.55 6.11
CA PHE A 98 -12.58 -1.87 4.85
C PHE A 98 -13.75 -2.51 4.09
N ASP A 99 -14.50 -3.45 4.68
CA ASP A 99 -15.55 -4.25 4.02
C ASP A 99 -16.79 -3.44 3.58
N ASP A 100 -16.98 -2.25 4.12
CA ASP A 100 -18.09 -1.33 3.84
C ASP A 100 -17.62 -0.03 3.15
N VAL A 101 -16.42 -0.02 2.55
CA VAL A 101 -15.87 1.12 1.79
C VAL A 101 -15.63 0.72 0.34
N PHE A 102 -15.72 1.66 -0.60
CA PHE A 102 -15.38 1.39 -2.00
C PHE A 102 -13.88 1.24 -2.17
N ILE A 103 -13.41 0.01 -2.30
CA ILE A 103 -11.99 -0.28 -2.56
C ILE A 103 -11.74 -0.32 -4.06
N ARG A 104 -10.77 0.49 -4.53
CA ARG A 104 -10.28 0.38 -5.90
C ARG A 104 -9.44 -0.89 -6.06
N HIS A 105 -8.49 -1.06 -5.14
CA HIS A 105 -7.61 -2.22 -4.99
C HIS A 105 -6.87 -2.10 -3.66
N TYR A 106 -6.27 -3.19 -3.20
CA TYR A 106 -5.34 -3.20 -2.06
C TYR A 106 -3.90 -3.15 -2.59
N ASP A 107 -3.05 -2.30 -2.03
CA ASP A 107 -1.65 -2.17 -2.40
C ASP A 107 -0.76 -2.72 -1.29
N ILE A 108 -0.01 -3.79 -1.58
CA ILE A 108 0.88 -4.46 -0.64
C ILE A 108 2.31 -4.28 -1.12
N GLN A 109 3.08 -3.45 -0.41
CA GLN A 109 4.41 -3.00 -0.78
C GLN A 109 5.50 -3.72 0.02
N PHE A 110 6.60 -4.00 -0.64
CA PHE A 110 7.77 -4.68 -0.10
C PHE A 110 9.00 -3.84 -0.38
N THR A 111 9.73 -3.48 0.68
CA THR A 111 11.01 -2.77 0.58
C THR A 111 12.16 -3.65 1.06
N PHE A 112 13.26 -3.65 0.32
CA PHE A 112 14.43 -4.50 0.50
C PHE A 112 15.64 -3.91 -0.23
N ASP A 113 16.84 -4.44 0.02
CA ASP A 113 18.06 -4.05 -0.72
C ASP A 113 18.34 -2.54 -0.65
N GLY A 114 18.63 -2.05 0.56
CA GLY A 114 18.86 -0.63 0.82
C GLY A 114 19.62 -0.43 2.12
N ASP A 115 20.93 -0.28 2.03
CA ASP A 115 21.81 0.09 3.14
C ASP A 115 21.91 1.63 3.22
N GLU A 116 21.65 2.18 4.40
CA GLU A 116 21.28 3.59 4.69
C GLU A 116 22.27 4.72 4.28
N LEU A 117 23.20 4.49 3.35
CA LEU A 117 24.23 5.46 2.98
C LEU A 117 24.43 5.72 1.49
N PHE A 118 24.14 4.77 0.58
CA PHE A 118 24.43 4.97 -0.86
C PHE A 118 23.52 4.23 -1.84
N GLU A 119 22.82 3.17 -1.43
CA GLU A 119 21.93 2.40 -2.31
C GLU A 119 20.46 2.74 -1.98
N ALA A 120 19.68 2.98 -3.04
CA ALA A 120 18.27 3.29 -2.88
C ALA A 120 17.51 1.98 -2.64
N GLU A 121 16.68 1.97 -1.59
CA GLU A 121 15.81 0.83 -1.28
C GLU A 121 15.03 0.39 -2.54
N THR A 122 15.09 -0.90 -2.85
CA THR A 122 14.24 -1.47 -3.90
C THR A 122 12.82 -1.64 -3.35
N CYS A 123 11.84 -1.11 -4.08
CA CYS A 123 10.43 -1.25 -3.74
C CYS A 123 9.66 -2.01 -4.83
N ARG A 124 8.92 -3.04 -4.42
CA ARG A 124 8.03 -3.83 -5.27
C ARG A 124 6.66 -4.00 -4.62
N ARG A 125 5.62 -4.26 -5.41
CA ARG A 125 4.27 -4.41 -4.87
C ARG A 125 3.46 -5.54 -5.48
N VAL A 126 2.45 -5.96 -4.73
CA VAL A 126 1.36 -6.84 -5.16
C VAL A 126 0.06 -6.05 -5.05
N LEU A 127 -0.73 -6.02 -6.12
CA LEU A 127 -2.05 -5.41 -6.11
C LEU A 127 -3.13 -6.49 -6.09
N LEU A 128 -4.05 -6.41 -5.13
CA LEU A 128 -5.20 -7.30 -5.04
C LEU A 128 -6.48 -6.55 -5.38
N THR A 129 -7.39 -7.21 -6.08
CA THR A 129 -8.74 -6.70 -6.28
C THR A 129 -9.60 -6.95 -5.05
N ASP A 130 -10.66 -6.15 -4.90
CA ASP A 130 -11.60 -6.33 -3.79
C ASP A 130 -12.25 -7.71 -3.77
N ALA A 131 -12.65 -8.20 -4.93
CA ALA A 131 -13.22 -9.54 -5.08
C ALA A 131 -12.26 -10.67 -4.67
N LEU A 132 -10.95 -10.52 -4.90
CA LEU A 132 -9.97 -11.54 -4.50
C LEU A 132 -9.74 -11.55 -2.98
N VAL A 133 -9.73 -10.37 -2.36
CA VAL A 133 -9.59 -10.24 -0.90
C VAL A 133 -10.85 -10.75 -0.19
N ASP A 134 -12.03 -10.38 -0.68
CA ASP A 134 -13.31 -10.88 -0.14
C ASP A 134 -13.40 -12.40 -0.26
N GLN A 135 -13.06 -12.96 -1.42
CA GLN A 135 -13.06 -14.40 -1.63
C GLN A 135 -12.07 -15.11 -0.67
N TYR A 136 -10.86 -14.59 -0.53
CA TYR A 136 -9.86 -15.16 0.37
C TYR A 136 -10.26 -15.10 1.85
N ALA A 137 -10.93 -14.03 2.27
CA ALA A 137 -11.38 -13.87 3.65
C ALA A 137 -12.64 -14.70 3.98
N THR A 138 -13.53 -14.92 3.00
CA THR A 138 -14.87 -15.49 3.24
C THR A 138 -15.02 -16.95 2.81
N ASP A 139 -14.25 -17.41 1.83
CA ASP A 139 -14.31 -18.78 1.32
C ASP A 139 -13.20 -19.65 1.95
N PRO A 140 -13.53 -20.54 2.90
CA PRO A 140 -12.54 -21.40 3.55
C PRO A 140 -11.92 -22.44 2.59
N GLU A 141 -12.51 -22.66 1.42
CA GLU A 141 -11.94 -23.52 0.38
C GLU A 141 -10.96 -22.77 -0.53
N PHE A 142 -10.89 -21.42 -0.44
CA PHE A 142 -10.00 -20.59 -1.23
C PHE A 142 -8.69 -20.32 -0.47
N SER A 143 -7.68 -21.13 -0.75
CA SER A 143 -6.38 -21.07 -0.09
C SER A 143 -5.48 -19.95 -0.62
N LEU A 144 -4.40 -19.66 0.12
CA LEU A 144 -3.37 -18.71 -0.30
C LEU A 144 -2.73 -19.07 -1.65
N SER A 145 -2.55 -20.36 -1.93
CA SER A 145 -2.03 -20.79 -3.23
C SER A 145 -3.00 -20.47 -4.37
N GLN A 146 -4.31 -20.57 -4.12
CA GLN A 146 -5.32 -20.20 -5.11
C GLN A 146 -5.39 -18.69 -5.31
N LEU A 147 -5.23 -17.89 -4.24
CA LEU A 147 -5.10 -16.44 -4.35
C LEU A 147 -3.90 -16.07 -5.23
N ARG A 148 -2.73 -16.64 -4.94
CA ARG A 148 -1.50 -16.47 -5.74
C ARG A 148 -1.72 -16.83 -7.20
N ASP A 149 -2.28 -18.01 -7.47
CA ASP A 149 -2.53 -18.48 -8.83
C ASP A 149 -3.52 -17.58 -9.57
N ALA A 150 -4.56 -17.07 -8.89
CA ALA A 150 -5.53 -16.16 -9.45
C ALA A 150 -4.92 -14.81 -9.81
N VAL A 151 -4.09 -14.24 -8.94
CA VAL A 151 -3.37 -12.98 -9.21
C VAL A 151 -2.41 -13.16 -10.38
N LEU A 152 -1.58 -14.22 -10.38
CA LEU A 152 -0.63 -14.49 -11.46
C LEU A 152 -1.32 -14.74 -12.82
N ALA A 153 -2.50 -15.34 -12.81
CA ALA A 153 -3.25 -15.61 -14.04
C ALA A 153 -3.95 -14.35 -14.61
N ALA A 154 -4.24 -13.38 -13.75
CA ALA A 154 -4.96 -12.16 -14.11
C ALA A 154 -4.04 -10.93 -14.28
N ASP A 155 -2.78 -11.02 -13.85
CA ASP A 155 -1.74 -10.02 -14.10
C ASP A 155 -1.53 -9.83 -15.61
N ASP A 156 -1.81 -8.61 -16.09
CA ASP A 156 -1.74 -8.25 -17.51
C ASP A 156 -0.48 -7.45 -17.87
N ILE A 157 0.49 -7.38 -16.95
CA ILE A 157 1.77 -6.64 -17.07
C ILE A 157 1.59 -5.11 -16.88
N ASP A 158 0.37 -4.61 -16.82
CA ASP A 158 0.11 -3.20 -16.52
C ASP A 158 0.07 -2.98 -15.01
N ASP A 159 1.17 -2.42 -14.48
CA ASP A 159 1.29 -2.11 -13.06
C ASP A 159 0.23 -1.11 -12.55
N GLU A 160 -0.54 -0.45 -13.43
CA GLU A 160 -1.61 0.47 -13.03
C GLU A 160 -2.95 -0.22 -12.73
N ILE A 161 -3.16 -1.44 -13.21
CA ILE A 161 -4.47 -2.13 -13.16
C ILE A 161 -4.35 -3.38 -12.31
N ALA A 162 -5.05 -3.42 -11.18
CA ALA A 162 -5.11 -4.62 -10.35
C ALA A 162 -5.85 -5.76 -11.07
N PRO A 163 -5.42 -7.03 -10.91
CA PRO A 163 -4.37 -7.48 -9.99
C PRO A 163 -2.96 -7.44 -10.60
N VAL A 164 -1.95 -7.23 -9.76
CA VAL A 164 -0.52 -7.19 -10.16
C VAL A 164 0.26 -8.11 -9.24
N ALA A 165 1.02 -9.05 -9.79
CA ALA A 165 1.73 -10.05 -8.99
C ALA A 165 3.10 -9.58 -8.50
N TRP A 166 3.75 -8.66 -9.23
CA TRP A 166 5.04 -8.09 -8.82
C TRP A 166 5.40 -6.83 -9.63
N GLY A 167 4.79 -5.69 -9.27
CA GLY A 167 4.96 -4.43 -9.97
C GLY A 167 5.95 -3.46 -9.33
N GLU A 168 6.17 -2.33 -9.99
CA GLU A 168 6.84 -1.16 -9.41
C GLU A 168 5.95 -0.47 -8.38
N CYS A 169 6.55 0.00 -7.27
CA CYS A 169 5.82 0.76 -6.26
C CYS A 169 5.33 2.10 -6.81
N ARG A 170 4.19 2.55 -6.30
CA ARG A 170 3.62 3.86 -6.63
C ARG A 170 3.63 4.77 -5.41
N ASP A 171 4.06 6.01 -5.64
CA ASP A 171 3.90 7.08 -4.67
C ASP A 171 2.55 7.77 -4.90
N TYR A 172 1.61 7.52 -3.99
CA TYR A 172 0.28 8.13 -4.03
C TYR A 172 0.27 9.59 -3.53
N SER A 173 1.32 10.06 -2.84
CA SER A 173 1.41 11.44 -2.36
C SER A 173 1.66 12.46 -3.48
N GLN A 174 2.15 11.99 -4.64
CA GLN A 174 2.46 12.82 -5.81
C GLN A 174 1.40 12.75 -6.93
N THR A 175 0.29 12.03 -6.71
CA THR A 175 -0.79 11.98 -7.70
C THR A 175 -1.76 13.15 -7.46
N ASP A 176 -2.03 13.95 -8.50
CA ASP A 176 -2.83 15.19 -8.42
C ASP A 176 -4.25 15.01 -7.83
N ASP A 177 -4.79 13.79 -7.87
CA ASP A 177 -6.15 13.43 -7.42
C ASP A 177 -6.18 12.53 -6.17
N ALA A 178 -5.04 12.31 -5.50
CA ALA A 178 -4.97 11.42 -4.35
C ALA A 178 -4.73 12.18 -3.02
N ALA A 179 -5.48 11.80 -1.97
CA ALA A 179 -5.24 12.24 -0.60
C ALA A 179 -4.89 11.04 0.29
N ILE A 180 -3.81 11.13 1.06
CA ILE A 180 -3.38 10.06 1.96
C ILE A 180 -3.86 10.34 3.38
N VAL A 181 -4.65 9.43 3.93
CA VAL A 181 -5.03 9.43 5.36
C VAL A 181 -4.08 8.49 6.10
N VAL A 182 -3.46 9.02 7.16
CA VAL A 182 -2.52 8.27 8.03
C VAL A 182 -2.97 8.45 9.47
N GLY A 183 -3.13 7.36 10.22
CA GLY A 183 -3.36 7.43 11.66
C GLY A 183 -2.17 8.04 12.38
N GLY A 184 -2.43 8.86 13.40
CA GLY A 184 -1.40 9.59 14.13
C GLY A 184 -0.28 8.72 14.73
N ALA A 185 -0.49 7.41 14.88
CA ALA A 185 0.52 6.44 15.28
C ALA A 185 1.47 6.01 14.13
N ALA A 186 0.95 5.82 12.91
CA ALA A 186 1.75 5.43 11.73
C ALA A 186 2.64 6.59 11.23
N ALA A 187 2.24 7.84 11.47
CA ALA A 187 3.07 9.02 11.18
C ALA A 187 4.41 9.04 11.93
N ALA A 188 4.53 8.34 13.06
CA ALA A 188 5.78 8.26 13.83
C ALA A 188 6.72 7.14 13.35
N ALA A 189 6.19 6.09 12.72
CA ALA A 189 6.97 4.96 12.18
C ALA A 189 7.36 5.17 10.70
N GLY A 190 6.48 5.81 9.91
CA GLY A 190 6.77 6.13 8.50
C GLY A 190 7.71 7.32 8.29
N ALA A 191 7.93 8.16 9.32
CA ALA A 191 8.77 9.35 9.23
C ALA A 191 10.28 9.07 9.37
N SER A 192 10.69 7.85 9.72
CA SER A 192 12.10 7.54 9.97
C SER A 192 12.90 7.00 8.77
N ALA A 193 12.33 6.73 7.59
CA ALA A 193 13.15 6.18 6.50
C ALA A 193 12.81 6.50 5.02
N SER A 194 11.58 6.88 4.62
CA SER A 194 11.24 6.85 3.17
C SER A 194 10.52 8.07 2.61
N ALA A 195 10.84 9.28 3.08
CA ALA A 195 10.38 10.51 2.42
C ALA A 195 11.37 11.03 1.34
N ALA A 196 12.41 10.27 1.02
CA ALA A 196 13.38 10.63 0.00
C ALA A 196 13.64 9.46 -0.96
N SER A 197 13.59 9.75 -2.25
CA SER A 197 14.16 8.97 -3.36
C SER A 197 13.43 7.71 -3.86
N CYS A 198 12.15 7.84 -4.20
CA CYS A 198 11.57 7.15 -5.37
C CYS A 198 11.43 8.11 -6.56
N ALA A 199 12.47 8.91 -6.83
CA ALA A 199 12.56 9.71 -8.05
C ALA A 199 13.29 8.88 -9.11
N GLY A 200 12.53 8.32 -10.05
CA GLY A 200 13.04 7.57 -11.19
C GLY A 200 14.12 8.35 -11.95
N ALA A 201 15.28 7.72 -12.12
CA ALA A 201 16.31 8.20 -13.04
C ALA A 201 15.90 7.86 -14.49
N GLY A 202 14.97 8.64 -15.04
CA GLY A 202 14.50 8.53 -16.41
C GLY A 202 14.59 9.85 -17.18
N ALA A 203 15.38 9.83 -18.26
CA ALA A 203 15.37 10.75 -19.41
C ALA A 203 16.14 12.11 -19.34
N ALA A 204 17.31 12.09 -19.98
CA ALA A 204 17.70 12.91 -21.13
C ALA A 204 17.53 14.46 -21.15
N ALA A 205 18.65 15.09 -21.54
CA ALA A 205 18.80 16.23 -22.47
C ALA A 205 19.37 17.55 -21.89
N GLY A 206 20.61 17.85 -22.32
CA GLY A 206 20.93 19.08 -23.06
C GLY A 206 21.28 20.34 -22.27
N GLY A 207 22.40 20.96 -22.64
CA GLY A 207 22.65 22.39 -22.42
C GLY A 207 24.01 22.67 -21.79
N GLY A 208 24.91 23.28 -22.58
CA GLY A 208 26.25 23.61 -22.14
C GLY A 208 26.35 24.91 -21.33
N GLY A 209 27.58 25.23 -20.89
CA GLY A 209 27.92 26.54 -20.35
C GLY A 209 29.00 26.53 -19.28
N GLY A 210 30.25 26.70 -19.73
CA GLY A 210 31.27 27.64 -19.21
C GLY A 210 31.45 27.97 -17.71
N ALA A 211 32.74 28.02 -17.37
CA ALA A 211 33.43 28.80 -16.33
C ALA A 211 33.49 28.20 -14.91
N CYS A 212 34.64 27.63 -14.54
CA CYS A 212 35.79 28.35 -13.95
C CYS A 212 37.08 27.60 -14.30
#